data_AF-A0A4Q9KRD0-F1
#
_entry.id   AF-A0A4Q9KRD0-F1
#
_cell.length_a   1.000
_cell.length_b   1.000
_cell.length_c   1.000
_cell.angle_alpha   90.00
_cell.angle_beta   90.00
_cell.angle_gamma   90.00
#
_symmetry.space_group_name_H-M   'P 1'
#
loop_
_entity.id
_entity.type
_entity.pdbx_description
1 polymer ?
#
loop_
_entity_poly.entity_id
_entity_poly.type
_entity_poly.pdbx_seq_one_letter_code
_entity_poly.pdbx_strand_id
1 'polypeptide(L)'
;YFDLFNYKNISIVTAGPECNTFDLNNKNEKYIVQLYSLSAYKTLDRLNNMQYYEFGRKDTTFHFKGLWAFSNGFALTVIGSTNFNLRSNVRDEERNFLIVTKDEKLIQIYKEEIKFMLENSRKVELEELKNRKPSLLSKISYHLFHRYF
;
A
#
# COMPACT_ATOMS: atom_id res chain seq x y z
N TYR A 1 10.01 -14.94 0.83
CA TYR A 1 9.70 -13.69 0.09
C TYR A 1 9.92 -12.45 0.95
N PHE A 2 9.36 -12.37 2.16
CA PHE A 2 9.56 -11.21 3.04
C PHE A 2 11.01 -10.97 3.48
N ASP A 3 11.84 -12.02 3.60
CA ASP A 3 13.24 -11.86 4.03
C ASP A 3 14.10 -11.07 3.02
N LEU A 4 13.66 -10.99 1.76
CA LEU A 4 14.32 -10.19 0.72
C LEU A 4 14.30 -8.68 1.02
N PHE A 5 13.41 -8.27 1.93
CA PHE A 5 13.08 -6.88 2.25
C PHE A 5 13.69 -6.42 3.59
N ASN A 6 14.21 -7.33 4.41
CA ASN A 6 14.72 -7.02 5.76
C ASN A 6 15.94 -6.07 5.77
N TYR A 7 16.67 -5.95 4.65
CA TYR A 7 17.86 -5.10 4.54
C TYR A 7 17.67 -3.89 3.60
N LYS A 8 16.42 -3.58 3.24
CA LYS A 8 16.08 -2.50 2.33
C LYS A 8 15.25 -1.45 3.05
N ASN A 9 15.47 -0.19 2.68
CA ASN A 9 14.58 0.89 3.08
C ASN A 9 13.31 0.79 2.23
N ILE A 10 12.19 0.43 2.85
CA ILE A 10 10.93 0.23 2.14
C ILE A 10 9.87 1.12 2.76
N SER A 11 9.17 1.82 1.88
CA SER A 11 7.97 2.58 2.21
C SER A 11 6.78 1.95 1.49
N ILE A 12 5.72 1.65 2.23
CA ILE A 12 4.41 1.32 1.68
C ILE A 12 3.54 2.57 1.78
N VAL A 13 2.86 2.90 0.68
CA VAL A 13 1.84 3.95 0.67
C VAL A 13 0.51 3.31 0.27
N THR A 14 -0.52 3.45 1.11
CA THR A 14 -1.89 3.03 0.80
C THR A 14 -2.84 4.22 0.87
N ALA A 15 -4.09 4.01 0.44
CA ALA A 15 -5.16 4.95 0.75
C ALA A 15 -5.30 5.12 2.28
N GLY A 16 -5.36 6.36 2.75
CA GLY A 16 -5.94 6.67 4.05
C GLY A 16 -7.46 6.40 4.06
N PRO A 17 -8.08 6.21 5.23
CA PRO A 17 -9.52 5.98 5.35
C PRO A 17 -10.37 6.99 4.56
N GLU A 18 -10.01 8.27 4.62
CA GLU A 18 -10.68 9.39 3.97
C GLU A 18 -10.63 9.37 2.44
N CYS A 19 -9.63 8.69 1.87
CA CYS A 19 -9.47 8.52 0.42
C CYS A 19 -9.92 7.14 -0.07
N ASN A 20 -10.47 6.32 0.83
CA ASN A 20 -10.99 5.01 0.51
C ASN A 20 -12.46 5.12 0.10
N THR A 21 -12.79 4.66 -1.11
CA THR A 21 -14.17 4.69 -1.63
C THR A 21 -15.16 3.95 -0.72
N PHE A 22 -14.70 2.96 0.04
CA PHE A 22 -15.54 2.22 1.01
C PHE A 22 -15.90 3.04 2.26
N ASP A 23 -15.10 4.05 2.63
CA ASP A 23 -15.46 4.96 3.74
C ASP A 23 -16.41 6.07 3.28
N LEU A 24 -16.30 6.47 2.00
CA LEU A 24 -17.12 7.52 1.39
C LEU A 24 -18.55 7.06 1.08
N ASN A 25 -18.76 5.79 0.76
CA ASN A 25 -20.02 5.33 0.17
C ASN A 25 -21.03 4.71 1.16
N ASN A 26 -20.62 4.09 2.29
CA ASN A 26 -21.59 3.49 3.24
C ASN A 26 -21.02 3.09 4.62
N LYS A 27 -21.86 3.12 5.68
CA LYS A 27 -21.54 2.57 7.02
C LYS A 27 -21.22 1.07 7.00
N ASN A 28 -21.82 0.31 6.09
CA ASN A 28 -21.59 -1.14 5.96
C ASN A 28 -20.22 -1.47 5.34
N GLU A 29 -19.67 -0.56 4.54
CA GLU A 29 -18.40 -0.74 3.84
C GLU A 29 -17.19 -0.38 4.72
N LYS A 30 -17.42 0.33 5.83
CA LYS A 30 -16.42 0.56 6.90
C LYS A 30 -15.78 -0.73 7.42
N TYR A 31 -16.51 -1.83 7.37
CA TYR A 31 -15.98 -3.15 7.70
C TYR A 31 -14.79 -3.54 6.81
N ILE A 32 -14.81 -3.20 5.52
CA ILE A 32 -13.71 -3.47 4.58
C ILE A 32 -12.48 -2.63 4.94
N VAL A 33 -12.67 -1.37 5.32
CA VAL A 33 -11.59 -0.48 5.79
C VAL A 33 -10.91 -1.04 7.04
N GLN A 34 -11.68 -1.67 7.94
CA GLN A 34 -11.13 -2.35 9.12
C GLN A 34 -10.29 -3.59 8.74
N LEU A 35 -10.68 -4.34 7.70
CA LEU A 35 -9.88 -5.46 7.20
C LEU A 35 -8.54 -4.99 6.61
N TYR A 36 -8.54 -3.90 5.85
CA TYR A 36 -7.28 -3.31 5.35
C TYR A 36 -6.38 -2.83 6.49
N SER A 37 -6.96 -2.20 7.53
CA SER A 37 -6.20 -1.78 8.72
C SER A 37 -5.60 -2.99 9.46
N LEU A 38 -6.31 -4.11 9.55
CA LEU A 38 -5.79 -5.36 10.13
C LEU A 38 -4.63 -5.94 9.30
N SER A 39 -4.75 -5.91 7.97
CA SER A 39 -3.70 -6.36 7.06
C SER A 39 -2.43 -5.50 7.18
N ALA A 40 -2.60 -4.17 7.24
CA ALA A 40 -1.51 -3.23 7.48
C ALA A 40 -0.83 -3.52 8.83
N TYR A 41 -1.61 -3.66 9.91
CA TYR A 41 -1.07 -4.00 11.24
C TYR A 41 -0.23 -5.28 11.20
N LYS A 42 -0.75 -6.36 10.61
CA LYS A 42 -0.02 -7.64 10.51
C LYS A 42 1.23 -7.55 9.65
N THR A 43 1.23 -6.70 8.63
CA THR A 43 2.40 -6.47 7.77
C THR A 43 3.49 -5.72 8.53
N LEU A 44 3.16 -4.64 9.23
CA LEU A 44 4.14 -3.85 10.00
C LEU A 44 4.66 -4.60 11.23
N ASP A 45 3.80 -5.36 11.91
CA ASP A 45 4.19 -6.21 13.05
C ASP A 45 5.21 -7.27 12.64
N ARG A 46 5.10 -7.77 11.39
CA ARG A 46 6.04 -8.73 10.82
C ARG A 46 7.30 -8.08 10.25
N LEU A 47 7.20 -6.86 9.72
CA LEU A 47 8.26 -6.15 8.99
C LEU A 47 8.58 -4.83 9.68
N ASN A 48 9.22 -4.94 10.84
CA ASN A 48 9.48 -3.83 11.77
C ASN A 48 10.40 -2.71 11.20
N ASN A 49 11.08 -2.95 10.09
CA ASN A 49 11.97 -1.99 9.43
C ASN A 49 11.28 -1.18 8.31
N MET A 50 9.99 -1.42 8.07
CA MET A 50 9.24 -0.76 7.00
C MET A 50 8.57 0.52 7.48
N GLN A 51 8.56 1.53 6.60
CA GLN A 51 7.77 2.74 6.79
C GLN A 51 6.41 2.56 6.13
N TYR A 52 5.34 2.99 6.77
CA TYR A 52 3.99 2.92 6.23
C TYR A 52 3.34 4.29 6.26
N TYR A 53 2.68 4.61 5.16
CA TYR A 53 2.07 5.90 4.93
C TYR A 53 0.65 5.72 4.42
N GLU A 54 -0.24 6.58 4.89
CA GLU A 54 -1.60 6.70 4.41
C GLU A 54 -1.73 7.99 3.62
N PHE A 55 -2.02 7.87 2.32
CA PHE A 55 -2.29 9.00 1.46
C PHE A 55 -3.65 9.60 1.78
N GLY A 56 -3.67 10.90 2.02
CA GLY A 56 -4.85 11.66 2.38
C GLY A 56 -4.87 12.99 1.64
N ARG A 57 -5.81 13.15 0.71
CA ARG A 57 -6.08 14.43 0.06
C ARG A 57 -7.59 14.64 -0.04
N LYS A 58 -8.04 15.81 0.42
CA LYS A 58 -9.45 16.18 0.41
C LYS A 58 -10.04 15.99 -0.99
N ASP A 59 -11.25 15.42 -1.05
CA ASP A 59 -12.04 15.21 -2.26
C ASP A 59 -11.33 14.36 -3.35
N THR A 60 -10.40 13.49 -2.95
CA THR A 60 -9.62 12.62 -3.84
C THR A 60 -9.78 11.15 -3.43
N THR A 61 -9.89 10.25 -4.42
CA THR A 61 -9.80 8.80 -4.20
C THR A 61 -8.40 8.31 -4.55
N PHE A 62 -7.89 7.33 -3.80
CA PHE A 62 -6.56 6.78 -4.03
C PHE A 62 -6.64 5.54 -4.93
N HIS A 63 -5.97 5.58 -6.09
CA HIS A 63 -5.88 4.45 -7.03
C HIS A 63 -4.47 4.24 -7.59
N PHE A 64 -3.44 4.73 -6.90
CA PHE A 64 -2.06 4.52 -7.33
C PHE A 64 -1.65 3.06 -7.19
N LYS A 65 -0.95 2.55 -8.22
CA LYS A 65 -0.45 1.19 -8.30
C LYS A 65 0.95 1.22 -8.90
N GLY A 66 1.92 0.73 -8.16
CA GLY A 66 3.24 0.50 -8.70
C GLY A 66 4.28 0.20 -7.63
N LEU A 67 5.49 -0.09 -8.10
CA LEU A 67 6.68 -0.29 -7.28
C LEU A 67 7.78 0.58 -7.86
N TRP A 68 8.47 1.36 -7.04
CA TRP A 68 9.63 2.14 -7.44
C TRP A 68 10.82 1.73 -6.58
N ALA A 69 11.96 1.47 -7.23
CA ALA A 69 13.21 1.18 -6.58
C ALA A 69 14.32 2.01 -7.21
N PHE A 70 15.15 2.63 -6.37
CA PHE A 70 16.25 3.48 -6.79
C PHE A 70 17.56 2.96 -6.19
N SER A 71 18.62 2.92 -6.98
CA SER A 71 19.96 2.59 -6.50
C SER A 71 20.99 3.13 -7.49
N ASN A 72 22.11 3.67 -7.00
CA ASN A 72 23.32 4.02 -7.76
C ASN A 72 23.11 4.49 -9.22
N GLY A 73 22.29 5.53 -9.43
CA GLY A 73 22.06 6.11 -10.76
C GLY A 73 21.14 5.30 -11.69
N PHE A 74 20.46 4.27 -11.18
CA PHE A 74 19.41 3.55 -11.89
C PHE A 74 18.09 3.57 -11.10
N ALA A 75 16.99 3.47 -11.85
CA ALA A 75 15.67 3.22 -11.31
C ALA A 75 15.05 1.98 -11.96
N LEU A 76 14.27 1.28 -11.17
CA LEU A 76 13.38 0.21 -11.58
C LEU A 76 11.97 0.61 -11.16
N THR A 77 11.02 0.55 -12.08
CA THR A 77 9.60 0.69 -11.75
C THR A 77 8.77 -0.44 -12.35
N VAL A 78 7.76 -0.88 -11.60
CA VAL A 78 6.72 -1.77 -12.09
C VAL A 78 5.41 -0.99 -12.04
N ILE A 79 4.81 -0.75 -13.20
CA ILE A 79 3.53 -0.06 -13.34
C ILE A 79 2.58 -0.93 -14.16
N GLY A 80 1.29 -0.90 -13.84
CA GLY A 80 0.31 -1.71 -14.56
C GLY A 80 -1.03 -1.83 -13.83
N SER A 81 -1.78 -2.86 -14.18
CA SER A 81 -3.13 -3.07 -13.65
C SER A 81 -3.16 -3.65 -12.23
N THR A 82 -2.04 -4.23 -11.77
CA THR A 82 -2.01 -5.01 -10.52
C THR A 82 -2.29 -4.17 -9.28
N ASN A 83 -3.19 -4.67 -8.44
CA ASN A 83 -3.49 -4.07 -7.13
C ASN A 83 -2.55 -4.58 -6.02
N PHE A 84 -1.60 -5.46 -6.36
CA PHE A 84 -0.72 -6.14 -5.40
C PHE A 84 -1.46 -6.89 -4.27
N ASN A 85 -2.71 -7.31 -4.52
CA ASN A 85 -3.49 -8.17 -3.62
C ASN A 85 -3.51 -9.62 -4.13
N LEU A 86 -4.11 -10.53 -3.34
CA LEU A 86 -4.12 -11.94 -3.70
C LEU A 86 -4.90 -12.20 -5.00
N ARG A 87 -6.01 -11.49 -5.21
CA ARG A 87 -6.85 -11.65 -6.42
C ARG A 87 -6.08 -11.30 -7.69
N SER A 88 -5.35 -10.19 -7.68
CA SER A 88 -4.44 -9.78 -8.75
C SER A 88 -3.33 -10.81 -9.02
N ASN A 89 -2.93 -11.58 -8.00
CA ASN A 89 -1.87 -12.59 -8.16
C ASN A 89 -2.39 -13.89 -8.78
N VAL A 90 -3.60 -14.34 -8.41
CA VAL A 90 -4.08 -15.70 -8.67
C VAL A 90 -5.31 -15.82 -9.57
N ARG A 91 -6.01 -14.72 -9.86
CA ARG A 91 -7.29 -14.74 -10.58
C ARG A 91 -7.40 -13.73 -11.71
N ASP A 92 -6.94 -12.51 -11.51
CA ASP A 92 -7.11 -11.45 -12.50
C ASP A 92 -6.03 -11.57 -13.59
N GLU A 93 -6.38 -11.28 -14.84
CA GLU A 93 -5.40 -11.13 -15.92
C GLU A 93 -4.70 -9.78 -15.80
N GLU A 94 -3.48 -9.78 -15.30
CA GLU A 94 -2.71 -8.57 -15.06
C GLU A 94 -1.74 -8.25 -16.20
N ARG A 95 -1.65 -6.98 -16.59
CA ARG A 95 -0.64 -6.47 -17.52
C ARG A 95 0.20 -5.42 -16.83
N ASN A 96 1.48 -5.73 -16.65
CA ASN A 96 2.44 -4.85 -16.00
C ASN A 96 3.66 -4.62 -16.90
N PHE A 97 4.22 -3.43 -16.81
CA PHE A 97 5.46 -3.05 -17.47
C PHE A 97 6.55 -2.93 -16.42
N LEU A 98 7.63 -3.67 -16.63
CA LEU A 98 8.88 -3.47 -15.92
C LEU A 98 9.73 -2.48 -16.72
N ILE A 99 10.00 -1.32 -16.13
CA ILE A 99 10.85 -0.29 -16.73
C ILE A 99 12.12 -0.20 -15.89
N VAL A 100 13.26 -0.42 -16.54
CA VAL A 100 14.59 -0.23 -15.95
C VAL A 100 15.29 0.87 -16.72
N THR A 101 15.77 1.89 -16.03
CA THR A 101 16.36 3.06 -16.67
C THR A 101 17.56 3.59 -15.91
N LYS A 102 18.50 4.17 -16.66
CA LYS A 102 19.60 5.02 -16.17
C LYS A 102 19.45 6.47 -16.65
N ASP A 103 18.37 6.79 -17.35
CA ASP A 103 18.10 8.15 -17.82
C ASP A 103 17.80 9.05 -16.62
N GLU A 104 18.67 10.04 -16.39
CA GLU A 104 18.60 10.89 -15.20
C GLU A 104 17.32 11.72 -15.14
N LYS A 105 16.77 12.14 -16.29
CA LYS A 105 15.54 12.93 -16.35
C LYS A 105 14.34 12.08 -15.95
N LEU A 106 14.24 10.86 -16.48
CA LEU A 106 13.18 9.92 -16.13
C LEU A 106 13.26 9.49 -14.67
N ILE A 107 14.47 9.27 -14.15
CA ILE A 107 14.70 8.99 -12.72
C ILE A 107 14.20 10.16 -11.87
N GLN A 108 14.46 11.40 -12.30
CA GLN A 108 14.01 12.58 -11.57
C GLN A 108 12.48 12.71 -11.56
N ILE A 109 11.81 12.42 -12.68
CA ILE A 109 10.34 12.37 -12.75
C ILE A 109 9.79 11.33 -11.75
N TYR A 110 10.34 10.12 -11.72
CA TYR A 110 9.92 9.10 -10.76
C TYR A 110 10.12 9.53 -9.30
N LYS A 111 11.22 10.22 -8.99
CA LYS A 111 11.45 10.75 -7.65
C LYS A 111 10.43 11.81 -7.27
N GLU A 112 10.03 12.66 -8.23
CA GLU A 112 8.99 13.69 -8.02
C GLU A 112 7.61 13.06 -7.80
N GLU A 113 7.27 11.98 -8.52
CA GLU A 113 6.04 11.20 -8.26
C GLU A 113 6.01 10.63 -6.84
N ILE A 114 7.11 10.00 -6.40
CA ILE A 114 7.22 9.48 -5.03
C ILE A 114 7.16 10.62 -4.01
N LYS A 115 7.85 11.73 -4.26
CA LYS A 115 7.84 12.90 -3.38
C LYS A 115 6.42 13.45 -3.23
N PHE A 116 5.69 13.63 -4.32
CA PHE A 116 4.30 14.05 -4.30
C PHE A 116 3.44 13.11 -3.46
N MET A 117 3.57 11.79 -3.65
CA MET A 117 2.81 10.83 -2.84
C MET A 117 3.13 10.96 -1.35
N LEU A 118 4.41 11.03 -0.97
CA LEU A 118 4.82 11.12 0.42
C LEU A 118 4.42 12.45 1.07
N GLU A 119 4.49 13.58 0.36
CA GLU A 119 4.07 14.91 0.85
C GLU A 119 2.57 14.98 1.12
N ASN A 120 1.77 14.20 0.38
CA ASN A 120 0.33 14.07 0.57
C ASN A 120 -0.04 12.82 1.39
N SER A 121 0.92 12.22 2.08
CA SER A 121 0.68 11.08 2.96
C SER A 121 1.12 11.36 4.39
N ARG A 122 0.42 10.73 5.32
CA ARG A 122 0.76 10.75 6.73
C ARG A 122 1.43 9.44 7.11
N LYS A 123 2.57 9.53 7.80
CA LYS A 123 3.21 8.34 8.36
C LYS A 123 2.33 7.76 9.47
N VAL A 124 2.13 6.44 9.46
CA VAL A 124 1.35 5.72 10.47
C VAL A 124 2.22 4.71 11.18
N GLU A 125 2.21 4.77 12.50
CA GLU A 125 2.98 3.88 13.35
C GLU A 125 2.18 2.63 13.74
N LEU A 126 2.87 1.53 14.06
CA LEU A 126 2.24 0.25 14.42
C LEU A 126 1.22 0.39 15.57
N GLU A 127 1.56 1.18 16.59
CA GLU A 127 0.68 1.42 17.75
C GLU A 127 -0.60 2.17 17.35
N GLU A 128 -0.55 3.04 16.34
CA GLU A 128 -1.76 3.69 15.85
C GLU A 128 -2.71 2.68 15.20
N LEU A 129 -2.19 1.78 14.36
CA LEU A 129 -2.98 0.72 13.72
C LEU A 129 -3.62 -0.21 14.77
N LYS A 130 -2.88 -0.55 15.83
CA LYS A 130 -3.38 -1.33 16.96
C LYS A 130 -4.53 -0.62 17.69
N ASN A 131 -4.47 0.69 17.80
CA ASN A 131 -5.47 1.52 18.47
C ASN A 131 -6.76 1.74 17.65
N ARG A 132 -6.81 1.35 16.37
CA ARG A 132 -8.03 1.46 15.54
C ARG A 132 -9.18 0.53 15.95
N LYS A 133 -8.97 -0.36 16.94
CA LYS A 133 -9.98 -1.22 17.58
C LYS A 133 -11.01 -1.80 16.58
N PRO A 134 -10.59 -2.64 15.62
CA PRO A 134 -11.50 -3.23 14.67
C PRO A 134 -12.55 -4.10 15.37
N SER A 135 -13.74 -4.18 14.77
CA SER A 135 -14.87 -4.95 15.31
C SER A 135 -14.53 -6.43 15.47
N LEU A 136 -15.22 -7.13 16.38
CA LEU A 136 -15.04 -8.58 16.55
C LEU A 136 -15.31 -9.34 15.25
N LEU A 137 -16.34 -8.92 14.51
CA LEU A 137 -16.66 -9.49 13.20
C LEU A 137 -15.48 -9.36 12.23
N SER A 138 -14.85 -8.19 12.13
CA SER A 138 -13.67 -7.96 11.28
C SER A 138 -12.46 -8.81 11.69
N LYS A 139 -12.27 -9.06 12.99
CA LYS A 139 -11.19 -9.93 13.46
C LYS A 139 -11.42 -11.39 13.08
N ILE A 140 -12.64 -11.89 13.30
CA ILE A 140 -13.02 -13.28 12.99
C ILE A 140 -12.92 -13.50 11.48
N SER A 141 -13.49 -12.60 10.68
CA SER A 141 -13.48 -12.74 9.23
C SER A 141 -12.08 -12.61 8.64
N TYR A 142 -11.23 -11.71 9.15
CA TYR A 142 -9.83 -11.67 8.74
C TYR A 142 -9.16 -13.02 9.01
N HIS A 143 -9.36 -13.61 10.19
CA HIS A 143 -8.77 -14.92 10.50
C HIS A 143 -9.23 -16.02 9.52
N LEU A 144 -10.53 -16.07 9.20
CA LEU A 144 -11.10 -17.06 8.29
C LEU A 144 -10.74 -16.84 6.82
N PHE A 145 -10.64 -15.57 6.39
CA PHE A 145 -10.65 -15.22 4.97
C PHE A 145 -9.40 -14.46 4.47
N HIS A 146 -8.42 -14.12 5.32
CA HIS A 146 -7.20 -13.42 4.88
C HIS A 146 -6.39 -14.18 3.80
N ARG A 147 -6.67 -15.47 3.59
CA ARG A 147 -6.04 -16.29 2.53
C ARG A 147 -6.81 -16.28 1.21
N TYR A 148 -7.92 -15.56 1.14
CA TYR A 148 -8.79 -15.46 -0.04
C TYR A 148 -8.89 -14.05 -0.62
N PHE A 149 -8.36 -13.03 0.09
CA PHE A 149 -8.39 -11.62 -0.29
C PHE A 149 -7.01 -10.98 -0.18
#